data_AF-A0A7V9L6Y4-F1
#
_entry.id   AF-A0A7V9L6Y4-F1
#
_cell.length_a   1.000
_cell.length_b   1.000
_cell.length_c   1.000
_cell.angle_alpha   90.00
_cell.angle_beta   90.00
_cell.angle_gamma   90.00
#
_symmetry.space_group_name_H-M   'P 1'
#
loop_
_entity.id
_entity.type
_entity.pdbx_description
1 polymer ?
#
loop_
_entity_poly.entity_id
_entity_poly.type
_entity_poly.pdbx_seq_one_letter_code
_entity_poly.pdbx_strand_id
1 'polypeptide(L)' 'MSADLVIGSSGEFTVWVDSAKVAEKTAGKFPEPASVVAAVRAAQSPA' A
#
# COMPACT_ATOMS: atom_id res chain seq x y z
N MET A 1 11.77 7.09 -7.81
CA MET A 1 10.76 6.10 -7.39
C MET A 1 9.80 5.89 -8.53
N SER A 2 9.82 4.72 -9.15
CA SER A 2 8.72 4.26 -10.00
C SER A 2 7.67 3.61 -9.11
N ALA A 3 6.39 3.72 -9.48
CA ALA A 3 5.30 2.98 -8.87
C ALA A 3 4.70 2.09 -9.97
N ASP A 4 4.69 0.78 -9.74
CA ASP A 4 4.14 -0.20 -10.67
C ASP A 4 2.69 -0.51 -10.30
N LEU A 5 1.80 -0.44 -11.29
CA LEU A 5 0.40 -0.84 -11.14
C LEU A 5 0.25 -2.30 -11.58
N VAL A 6 0.01 -3.18 -10.62
CA VAL A 6 -0.16 -4.61 -10.84
C VAL A 6 -1.66 -4.95 -10.82
N ILE A 7 -2.11 -5.76 -11.79
CA ILE A 7 -3.50 -6.24 -11.84
C ILE A 7 -3.69 -7.26 -10.71
N GLY A 8 -4.54 -6.93 -9.74
CA GLY A 8 -4.95 -7.82 -8.65
C GLY A 8 -6.24 -8.58 -8.95
N SER A 9 -6.81 -9.19 -7.91
CA SER A 9 -8.08 -9.92 -7.99
C SER A 9 -9.31 -9.00 -7.97
N SER A 10 -10.52 -9.58 -8.04
CA SER A 10 -11.78 -8.83 -8.03
C SER A 10 -11.94 -7.95 -6.78
N GLY A 11 -11.97 -6.63 -6.98
CA GLY A 11 -12.20 -5.65 -5.92
C GLY A 11 -10.99 -5.40 -5.01
N GLU A 12 -9.83 -5.97 -5.35
CA GLU A 12 -8.58 -5.89 -4.60
C GLU A 12 -7.96 -4.50 -4.71
N PHE A 13 -7.39 -4.04 -3.59
CA PHE A 13 -6.49 -2.91 -3.56
C PHE A 13 -5.50 -3.14 -2.43
N THR A 14 -4.22 -3.17 -2.78
CA THR A 14 -3.14 -3.39 -1.83
C THR A 14 -1.92 -2.61 -2.27
N VAL A 15 -1.24 -2.00 -1.29
CA VAL A 15 -0.01 -1.24 -1.50
C VAL A 15 1.14 -2.03 -0.89
N TRP A 16 2.19 -2.23 -1.68
CA TRP A 16 3.38 -2.96 -1.31
C TRP A 16 4.62 -2.07 -1.46
N VAL A 17 5.60 -2.23 -0.56
CA VAL A 17 6.93 -1.59 -0.61
C VAL A 17 7.96 -2.65 -0.29
N ASP A 18 8.92 -2.90 -1.18
CA ASP A 18 10.00 -3.89 -0.98
C ASP A 18 9.50 -5.26 -0.50
N SER A 19 8.41 -5.77 -1.12
CA SER A 19 7.70 -7.01 -0.76
C SER A 19 6.94 -6.98 0.58
N ALA A 20 6.95 -5.87 1.32
CA ALA A 20 6.14 -5.67 2.51
C ALA A 20 4.78 -5.05 2.15
N LYS A 21 3.69 -5.65 2.62
CA LYS A 21 2.34 -5.06 2.52
C LYS A 21 2.22 -3.91 3.51
N VAL A 22 1.96 -2.69 3.02
CA VAL A 22 1.88 -1.48 3.86
C VAL A 22 0.46 -0.95 4.03
N ALA A 23 -0.44 -1.25 3.09
CA ALA A 23 -1.85 -0.89 3.19
C ALA A 23 -2.72 -1.81 2.33
N GLU A 24 -3.98 -2.00 2.72
CA GLU A 24 -4.98 -2.72 1.93
C GLU A 24 -6.36 -2.10 2.08
N LYS A 25 -7.24 -2.43 1.14
CA LYS A 25 -8.67 -2.13 1.24
C LYS A 25 -9.33 -3.19 2.12
N THR A 26 -10.05 -2.74 3.15
CA THR A 26 -10.70 -3.62 4.13
C THR A 26 -12.21 -3.43 4.08
N ALA A 27 -12.97 -4.52 3.99
CA ALA A 27 -14.44 -4.50 3.96
C ALA A 27 -15.04 -3.49 2.96
N GLY A 28 -14.45 -3.41 1.75
CA GLY A 28 -14.90 -2.50 0.71
C GLY A 28 -14.40 -1.06 0.82
N LYS A 29 -13.71 -0.68 1.90
CA LYS A 29 -13.25 0.69 2.16
C LYS A 29 -11.75 0.85 1.90
N PHE A 30 -11.40 1.90 1.17
CA PHE A 30 -10.02 2.25 0.92
C PHE A 30 -9.34 2.74 2.22
N PRO A 31 -8.03 2.50 2.37
CA PRO A 31 -7.26 3.08 3.45
C PRO A 31 -7.20 4.60 3.29
N GLU A 32 -7.09 5.30 4.42
CA GLU A 32 -7.01 6.75 4.44
C GLU A 32 -5.68 7.22 3.81
N PRO A 33 -5.67 8.24 2.92
CA PRO A 33 -4.48 8.61 2.17
C PRO A 33 -3.26 8.98 3.03
N ALA A 34 -3.44 9.74 4.11
CA ALA A 34 -2.33 10.14 4.97
C ALA A 34 -1.70 8.92 5.68
N SER A 35 -2.53 7.94 6.05
CA SER A 35 -2.10 6.69 6.66
C SER A 35 -1.26 5.84 5.70
N VAL A 36 -1.66 5.78 4.41
CA VAL A 36 -0.86 5.10 3.37
C VAL A 36 0.49 5.77 3.20
N VAL A 37 0.53 7.11 3.10
CA VAL A 37 1.77 7.86 2.96
C VAL A 37 2.71 7.66 4.16
N ALA A 38 2.17 7.67 5.38
CA ALA A 38 2.94 7.40 6.58
C ALA A 38 3.54 5.98 6.58
N ALA A 39 2.76 4.96 6.20
CA ALA A 39 3.22 3.58 6.13
C ALA A 39 4.30 3.37 5.07
N VAL A 40 4.16 3.98 3.89
CA VAL A 40 5.19 3.94 2.84
C VAL A 40 6.49 4.58 3.32
N ARG A 41 6.43 5.76 3.96
CA ARG A 41 7.62 6.44 4.49
C ARG A 41 8.31 5.61 5.58
N ALA A 42 7.54 4.99 6.46
CA ALA A 42 8.07 4.13 7.50
C ALA A 42 8.77 2.89 6.92
N ALA A 43 8.21 2.28 5.88
CA ALA A 43 8.81 1.12 5.21
C ALA A 43 10.13 1.47 4.48
N GLN A 44 10.27 2.72 4.00
CA GLN A 44 11.45 3.19 3.27
C GLN A 44 12.58 3.71 4.15
N SER A 45 12.32 3.93 5.44
CA SER A 45 13.33 4.34 6.43
C SER A 45 13.66 3.13 7.32
N PRO A 46 14.49 2.19 6.87
CA PRO A 46 15.03 1.16 7.74
C PRO A 46 15.91 1.84 8.82
N ALA A 47 15.72 1.41 10.06
CA ALA A 47 16.61 1.75 11.17
C ALA A 47 18.00 1.14 10.98
#